data_AF-A0A670XUZ7-F1
#
_entry.id   AF-A0A670XUZ7-F1
#
_cell.length_a   1.000
_cell.length_b   1.000
_cell.length_c   1.000
_cell.angle_alpha   90.00
_cell.angle_beta   90.00
_cell.angle_gamma   90.00
#
_symmetry.space_group_name_H-M   'P 1'
#
loop_
_entity.id
_entity.type
_entity.pdbx_description
1 polymer ?
#
loop_
_entity_poly.entity_id
_entity_poly.type
_entity_poly.pdbx_seq_one_letter_code
_entity_poly.pdbx_strand_id
1 'polypeptide(L)'
;MLPADSYGKLCLLNSVGQEMSRCKTSVRRGQPNPIYKETFIFQVALFQLSDVTLMISIYNRRSIKRKEMIGWISMGQNSSGEEELSHWQEMKESKTQQVCRWHMLLES
;
A
#
# COMPACT_ATOMS: atom_id res chain seq x y z
N MET A 1 27.64 5.00 2.14
CA MET A 1 26.82 3.79 1.84
C MET A 1 25.94 4.12 0.65
N LEU A 2 25.88 3.26 -0.37
CA LEU A 2 24.92 3.47 -1.47
C LEU A 2 23.50 3.43 -0.90
N PRO A 3 22.60 4.37 -1.28
CA PRO A 3 21.22 4.30 -0.83
C PRO A 3 20.63 2.99 -1.34
N ALA A 4 19.91 2.30 -0.47
CA ALA A 4 19.45 0.96 -0.79
C ALA A 4 18.19 1.01 -1.67
N ASP A 5 17.99 -0.01 -2.49
CA ASP A 5 16.92 -0.01 -3.50
C ASP A 5 15.56 -0.19 -2.82
N SER A 6 14.53 0.56 -3.22
CA SER A 6 13.20 0.46 -2.63
C SER A 6 12.14 0.01 -3.62
N TYR A 7 11.13 -0.69 -3.11
CA TYR A 7 9.90 -1.00 -3.86
C TYR A 7 8.70 -1.10 -2.93
N GLY A 8 7.53 -0.74 -3.43
CA GLY A 8 6.25 -0.94 -2.77
C GLY A 8 5.62 -2.27 -3.16
N LYS A 9 4.93 -2.90 -2.21
CA LYS A 9 4.09 -4.08 -2.41
C LYS A 9 2.68 -3.73 -1.94
N LEU A 10 1.70 -3.97 -2.79
CA LEU A 10 0.29 -3.74 -2.50
C LEU A 10 -0.42 -5.09 -2.48
N CYS A 11 -1.20 -5.36 -1.44
CA CYS A 11 -1.98 -6.58 -1.26
C CYS A 11 -3.41 -6.20 -0.92
N LEU A 12 -4.38 -6.67 -1.70
CA LEU A 12 -5.78 -6.60 -1.32
C LEU A 12 -6.18 -7.90 -0.62
N LEU A 13 -6.71 -7.77 0.58
CA LEU A 13 -7.15 -8.86 1.43
C LEU A 13 -8.68 -8.85 1.55
N ASN A 14 -9.30 -10.03 1.67
CA ASN A 14 -10.71 -10.16 1.98
C ASN A 14 -10.97 -10.03 3.50
N SER A 15 -12.24 -10.21 3.89
CA SER A 15 -12.72 -10.05 5.26
C SER A 15 -12.10 -10.98 6.30
N VAL A 16 -11.53 -12.10 5.85
CA VAL A 16 -10.85 -13.09 6.70
C VAL A 16 -9.33 -13.02 6.55
N GLY A 17 -8.81 -11.96 5.91
CA GLY A 17 -7.37 -11.71 5.75
C GLY A 17 -6.69 -12.51 4.64
N GLN A 18 -7.44 -13.22 3.78
CA GLN A 18 -6.86 -13.93 2.64
C GLN A 18 -6.56 -12.97 1.49
N GLU A 19 -5.39 -13.16 0.87
CA GLU A 19 -4.98 -12.36 -0.28
C GLU A 19 -5.86 -12.66 -1.50
N MET A 20 -6.55 -11.64 -1.98
CA MET A 20 -7.34 -11.68 -3.21
C MET A 20 -6.47 -11.32 -4.43
N SER A 21 -5.59 -10.33 -4.26
CA SER A 21 -4.72 -9.85 -5.34
C SER A 21 -3.50 -9.11 -4.79
N ARG A 22 -2.46 -9.04 -5.62
CA ARG A 22 -1.18 -8.42 -5.25
C ARG A 22 -0.52 -7.76 -6.43
N CYS A 23 0.01 -6.57 -6.19
CA CYS A 23 0.86 -5.85 -7.13
C CYS A 23 2.16 -5.39 -6.46
N LYS A 24 3.14 -5.02 -7.27
CA LYS A 24 4.40 -4.44 -6.81
C LYS A 24 4.79 -3.30 -7.74
N THR A 25 5.43 -2.29 -7.18
CA THR A 25 6.05 -1.24 -7.98
C THR A 25 7.30 -1.74 -8.68
N SER A 26 7.76 -0.95 -9.64
CA SER A 26 9.14 -1.02 -10.09
C SER A 26 10.12 -0.73 -8.94
N VAL A 27 11.32 -1.30 -9.02
CA VAL A 27 12.39 -1.05 -8.04
C VAL A 27 13.05 0.29 -8.33
N ARG A 28 13.10 1.18 -7.32
CA ARG A 28 13.79 2.47 -7.38
C ARG A 28 15.16 2.33 -6.74
N ARG A 29 16.21 2.52 -7.52
CA ARG A 29 17.59 2.25 -7.09
C ARG A 29 18.28 3.51 -6.59
N GLY A 30 18.96 3.43 -5.45
CA GLY A 30 19.77 4.54 -4.96
C GLY A 30 19.00 5.81 -4.60
N GLN A 31 17.68 5.73 -4.36
CA GLN A 31 16.84 6.89 -4.05
C GLN A 31 16.38 6.84 -2.58
N PRO A 32 16.83 7.78 -1.72
CA PRO A 32 16.35 7.86 -0.34
C PRO A 32 14.87 8.27 -0.25
N ASN A 33 14.40 9.06 -1.23
CA ASN A 33 13.02 9.48 -1.39
C ASN A 33 12.50 8.97 -2.75
N PRO A 34 12.09 7.70 -2.85
CA PRO A 34 11.72 7.10 -4.12
C PRO A 34 10.43 7.70 -4.70
N ILE A 35 10.44 7.98 -6.00
CA ILE A 35 9.24 8.40 -6.74
C ILE A 35 8.81 7.27 -7.66
N TYR A 36 7.66 6.65 -7.37
CA TYR A 36 7.12 5.55 -8.16
C TYR A 36 6.25 6.04 -9.33
N LYS A 37 5.26 6.91 -9.08
CA LYS A 37 4.30 7.40 -10.09
C LYS A 37 3.67 6.26 -10.91
N GLU A 38 3.28 5.19 -10.23
CA GLU A 38 2.67 3.99 -10.82
C GLU A 38 1.21 3.87 -10.33
N THR A 39 0.31 3.44 -11.21
CA THR A 39 -1.10 3.24 -10.91
C THR A 39 -1.40 1.74 -10.85
N PHE A 40 -2.12 1.31 -9.81
CA PHE A 40 -2.56 -0.06 -9.62
C PHE A 40 -4.08 -0.11 -9.61
N ILE A 41 -4.65 -1.13 -10.25
CA ILE A 41 -6.10 -1.32 -10.35
C ILE A 41 -6.47 -2.63 -9.67
N PHE A 42 -7.38 -2.54 -8.70
CA PHE A 42 -7.93 -3.68 -7.98
C PHE A 42 -9.43 -3.77 -8.26
N GLN A 43 -9.88 -4.89 -8.79
CA GLN A 43 -11.30 -5.12 -9.03
C GLN A 43 -11.96 -5.66 -7.76
N VAL A 44 -12.93 -4.93 -7.23
CA VAL A 44 -13.66 -5.28 -6.00
C VAL A 44 -15.15 -5.08 -6.27
N ALA A 45 -15.97 -6.06 -5.89
CA ALA A 45 -17.42 -5.90 -5.98
C ALA A 45 -17.89 -4.88 -4.93
N LEU A 46 -18.86 -4.03 -5.28
CA LEU A 46 -19.29 -2.93 -4.41
C LEU A 46 -19.73 -3.40 -3.02
N PHE A 47 -20.41 -4.54 -2.93
CA PHE A 47 -20.86 -5.12 -1.66
C PHE A 47 -19.72 -5.64 -0.78
N GLN A 48 -18.54 -5.92 -1.35
CA GLN A 48 -17.35 -6.37 -0.63
C GLN A 48 -16.44 -5.21 -0.22
N LEU A 49 -16.64 -4.01 -0.78
CA LEU A 49 -15.72 -2.88 -0.62
C LEU A 49 -15.55 -2.43 0.84
N SER A 50 -16.55 -2.66 1.69
CA SER A 50 -16.47 -2.37 3.13
C SER A 50 -15.66 -3.41 3.92
N ASP A 51 -15.49 -4.61 3.36
CA ASP A 51 -14.88 -5.75 4.04
C ASP A 51 -13.52 -6.13 3.46
N VAL A 52 -12.96 -5.29 2.58
CA VAL A 52 -11.60 -5.49 2.07
C VAL A 52 -10.60 -4.66 2.85
N THR A 53 -9.36 -5.14 2.88
CA THR A 53 -8.23 -4.39 3.42
C THR A 53 -7.16 -4.27 2.34
N LEU A 54 -6.82 -3.05 1.96
CA LEU A 54 -5.66 -2.76 1.14
C LEU A 54 -4.46 -2.55 2.05
N MET A 55 -3.49 -3.46 1.97
CA MET A 55 -2.22 -3.36 2.68
C MET A 55 -1.12 -2.90 1.74
N ILE A 56 -0.38 -1.88 2.14
CA ILE A 56 0.74 -1.30 1.39
C ILE A 56 1.99 -1.45 2.26
N SER A 57 3.02 -2.12 1.74
CA SER A 57 4.28 -2.31 2.45
C SER A 57 5.45 -1.84 1.60
N ILE A 58 6.36 -1.09 2.19
CA ILE A 58 7.58 -0.63 1.54
C ILE A 58 8.74 -1.50 1.97
N TYR A 59 9.54 -1.94 1.00
CA TYR A 59 10.70 -2.78 1.23
C TYR A 59 11.97 -2.09 0.79
N ASN A 60 13.01 -2.30 1.58
CA ASN A 60 14.38 -2.05 1.22
C ASN A 60 15.04 -3.34 0.70
N ARG A 61 15.76 -3.22 -0.40
CA ARG A 61 16.48 -4.30 -1.05
C ARG A 61 17.96 -3.90 -1.13
N ARG A 62 18.75 -4.49 -0.25
CA ARG A 62 20.23 -4.36 -0.29
C ARG A 62 20.87 -5.37 -1.25
N SER A 63 20.20 -6.50 -1.53
CA SER A 63 20.62 -7.51 -2.50
C SER A 63 19.42 -8.32 -3.02
N ILE A 64 19.62 -9.23 -3.98
CA ILE A 64 18.52 -10.09 -4.50
C ILE A 64 17.88 -10.93 -3.39
N LYS A 65 18.68 -11.43 -2.45
CA LYS A 65 18.25 -12.35 -1.39
C LYS A 65 17.83 -11.66 -0.10
N ARG A 66 18.28 -10.42 0.14
CA ARG A 66 18.00 -9.69 1.38
C ARG A 66 17.02 -8.54 1.13
N LYS A 67 15.79 -8.76 1.59
CA LYS A 67 14.69 -7.79 1.56
C LYS A 67 14.29 -7.53 3.01
N GLU A 68 14.25 -6.26 3.38
CA GLU A 68 13.91 -5.77 4.71
C GLU A 68 12.65 -4.92 4.54
N MET A 69 11.61 -5.14 5.34
CA MET A 69 10.46 -4.26 5.34
C MET A 69 10.88 -2.97 6.03
N ILE A 70 10.60 -1.81 5.41
CA ILE A 70 10.82 -0.50 6.04
C ILE A 70 9.62 -0.18 6.94
N GLY A 71 8.43 -0.46 6.43
CA GLY A 71 7.18 -0.26 7.14
C GLY A 71 5.98 -0.50 6.24
N TRP A 72 4.80 -0.33 6.81
CA TRP A 72 3.55 -0.66 6.15
C TRP A 72 2.39 0.21 6.66
N ILE A 73 1.31 0.23 5.89
CA ILE A 73 0.00 0.77 6.28
C ILE A 73 -1.09 -0.16 5.76
N SER A 74 -2.27 -0.08 6.37
CA SER A 74 -3.47 -0.75 5.86
C SER A 74 -4.64 0.21 5.85
N MET A 75 -5.52 0.07 4.86
CA MET A 75 -6.69 0.91 4.65
C MET A 75 -7.89 0.03 4.31
N GLY A 76 -9.08 0.38 4.77
CA GLY A 76 -10.30 -0.43 4.61
C GLY A 76 -10.78 -1.00 5.93
N GLN A 77 -11.25 -2.25 5.92
CA GLN A 77 -11.84 -2.90 7.09
C GLN A 77 -10.88 -2.93 8.29
N ASN A 78 -9.62 -3.32 8.06
CA ASN A 78 -8.58 -3.38 9.08
C ASN A 78 -7.58 -2.24 8.88
N SER A 79 -8.07 -0.99 8.89
CA SER A 79 -7.22 0.19 8.74
C SER A 79 -6.20 0.30 9.89
N SER A 80 -4.97 0.71 9.58
CA SER A 80 -3.89 0.80 10.56
C SER A 80 -4.02 1.98 11.53
N GLY A 81 -4.87 2.96 11.21
CA GLY A 81 -5.13 4.15 12.00
C GLY A 81 -6.36 4.91 11.51
N GLU A 82 -6.73 5.97 12.25
CA GLU A 82 -7.88 6.81 11.93
C GLU A 82 -7.68 7.58 10.62
N GLU A 83 -6.45 8.02 10.33
CA GLU A 83 -6.13 8.74 9.09
C GLU A 83 -6.30 7.85 7.86
N GLU A 84 -5.88 6.58 7.92
CA GLU A 84 -6.07 5.61 6.85
C GLU A 84 -7.54 5.26 6.64
N LEU A 85 -8.29 5.10 7.73
CA LEU A 85 -9.72 4.85 7.66
C LEU A 85 -10.44 6.04 7.01
N SER A 86 -10.13 7.27 7.45
CA SER A 86 -10.69 8.50 6.89
C SER A 86 -10.42 8.61 5.39
N HIS A 87 -9.20 8.34 4.93
CA HIS A 87 -8.88 8.36 3.51
C HIS A 87 -9.67 7.29 2.75
N TRP A 88 -9.80 6.08 3.30
CA TRP A 88 -10.62 5.03 2.68
C TRP A 88 -12.08 5.43 2.53
N GLN A 89 -12.69 6.06 3.56
CA GLN A 89 -14.07 6.53 3.47
C GLN A 89 -14.22 7.65 2.42
N GLU A 90 -13.33 8.64 2.44
CA GLU A 90 -13.34 9.74 1.46
C GLU A 90 -13.21 9.20 0.02
N MET A 91 -12.37 8.19 -0.20
CA MET A 91 -12.23 7.52 -1.49
C MET A 91 -13.54 6.82 -1.93
N LYS A 92 -14.24 6.14 -1.02
CA LYS A 92 -15.53 5.50 -1.33
C LYS A 92 -16.63 6.52 -1.67
N GLU A 93 -16.61 7.68 -1.02
CA GLU A 93 -17.58 8.76 -1.24
C GLU A 93 -17.25 9.58 -2.50
N SER A 94 -15.96 9.70 -2.83
CA SER A 94 -15.45 10.43 -3.99
C SER A 94 -15.66 9.65 -5.29
N LYS A 95 -16.84 9.79 -5.90
CA LYS A 95 -17.21 9.04 -7.12
C LYS A 95 -16.34 9.31 -8.36
N THR A 96 -15.64 10.44 -8.43
CA THR A 96 -14.89 10.86 -9.63
C THR A 96 -13.53 11.52 -9.36
N GLN A 97 -13.20 11.76 -8.09
CA GLN A 97 -11.99 12.48 -7.71
C GLN A 97 -11.00 11.55 -7.03
N GLN A 98 -9.73 11.69 -7.40
CA GLN A 98 -8.64 10.99 -6.73
C GLN A 98 -8.33 11.70 -5.41
N VAL A 99 -8.40 10.95 -4.31
CA VAL A 99 -7.97 11.44 -2.99
C VAL A 99 -6.46 11.20 -2.88
N CYS A 100 -5.71 12.22 -2.50
CA CYS A 100 -4.26 12.16 -2.33
C CYS A 100 -3.91 12.50 -0.89
N ARG A 101 -3.18 11.62 -0.21
CA ARG A 101 -2.78 11.82 1.19
C ARG A 101 -1.44 11.17 1.49
N TRP A 102 -0.65 11.81 2.34
CA TRP A 102 0.54 11.21 2.94
C TRP A 102 0.13 10.38 4.16
N HIS A 103 0.80 9.26 4.35
CA HIS A 103 0.62 8.38 5.50
C HIS A 103 1.97 8.04 6.11
N MET A 104 2.03 7.98 7.42
CA MET A 104 3.20 7.52 8.15
C MET A 104 3.25 5.99 8.10
N LEU A 105 4.38 5.42 7.69
CA LEU A 105 4.56 3.98 7.72
C LEU A 105 4.68 3.52 9.18
N LEU A 106 3.94 2.48 9.54
CA LEU A 106 4.14 1.78 10.80
C LEU A 106 5.43 0.95 10.72
N GLU A 107 6.20 0.95 11.81
CA GLU A 107 7.41 0.14 11.93
C GLU A 107 7.07 -1.37 11.90
N SER A 108 7.99 -2.16 11.34
CA SER A 108 7.88 -3.62 11.22
C SER A 108 8.52 -4.36 12.37
#